data_AF-A0A1F2RDG2-F1
#
_entry.id   AF-A0A1F2RDG2-F1
#
_cell.length_a   1.000
_cell.length_b   1.000
_cell.length_c   1.000
_cell.angle_alpha   90.00
_cell.angle_beta   90.00
_cell.angle_gamma   90.00
#
_symmetry.space_group_name_H-M   'P 1'
#
loop_
_entity.id
_entity.type
_entity.pdbx_description
1 polymer ?
#
loop_
_entity_poly.entity_id
_entity_poly.type
_entity_poly.pdbx_seq_one_letter_code
_entity_poly.pdbx_strand_id
1 'polypeptide(L)'
;MTANAASNGAPAALLDVYLTAKEAVVARGFAWEIDWQAERRLDRIDESEFLRESAWTVLSAGFRETVVRRLFPPICDAFLGLKSAAVIQANRVGCRRAALRVFNNHRKIDAIVDIACVVADSGFEVIRRRIQEEDVRFLQTLPYIGSITAFHLAKNLGLPVVKPDRHLQRIAKAAGFGSPRELCELISECVGEPVQVVDIVLWRYATLFSDYVAVFTPGESAR
;
A
#
# COMPACT_ATOMS: atom_id res chain seq x y z
N MET A 1 36.12 2.07 -28.85
CA MET A 1 35.69 3.36 -29.42
C MET A 1 34.21 3.54 -29.14
N THR A 2 33.93 4.55 -28.31
CA THR A 2 32.65 5.25 -28.08
C THR A 2 31.42 4.41 -27.75
N ALA A 3 31.29 4.11 -26.45
CA ALA A 3 29.97 4.01 -25.83
C ALA A 3 29.30 5.38 -25.94
N ASN A 4 28.09 5.37 -26.49
CA ASN A 4 27.32 6.55 -26.84
C ASN A 4 26.82 7.21 -25.56
N ALA A 5 27.26 8.45 -25.31
CA ALA A 5 26.81 9.29 -24.21
C ALA A 5 25.38 9.76 -24.52
N ALA A 6 24.39 8.95 -24.15
CA ALA A 6 23.00 9.37 -24.06
C ALA A 6 22.64 9.59 -22.58
N SER A 7 22.16 10.81 -22.30
CA SER A 7 21.39 11.26 -21.12
C SER A 7 22.10 11.49 -19.78
N ASN A 8 22.90 12.55 -19.68
CA ASN A 8 23.13 13.20 -18.37
C ASN A 8 21.92 14.03 -17.87
N GLY A 9 20.82 14.12 -18.63
CA GLY A 9 19.64 14.96 -18.30
C GLY A 9 18.32 14.21 -18.02
N ALA A 10 18.18 12.96 -18.45
CA ALA A 10 16.94 12.20 -18.23
C ALA A 10 16.68 11.85 -16.76
N PRO A 11 17.71 11.51 -15.94
CA PRO A 11 17.51 11.34 -14.50
C PRO A 11 17.09 12.64 -13.82
N ALA A 12 17.71 13.77 -14.15
CA ALA A 12 17.42 15.06 -13.51
C ALA A 12 15.96 15.50 -13.74
N ALA A 13 15.47 15.43 -14.97
CA ALA A 13 14.09 15.80 -15.28
C ALA A 13 13.06 14.91 -14.56
N LEU A 14 13.32 13.61 -14.44
CA LEU A 14 12.46 12.69 -13.69
C LEU A 14 12.40 13.05 -12.19
N LEU A 15 13.56 13.41 -11.60
CA LEU A 15 13.63 13.81 -10.21
C LEU A 15 12.88 15.13 -9.96
N ASP A 16 13.02 16.11 -10.85
CA ASP A 16 12.27 17.37 -10.77
C ASP A 16 10.74 17.13 -10.80
N VAL A 17 10.28 16.22 -11.68
CA VAL A 17 8.87 15.81 -11.75
C VAL A 17 8.44 15.12 -10.45
N TYR A 18 9.25 14.21 -9.90
CA TYR A 18 8.94 13.54 -8.63
C TYR A 18 8.84 14.54 -7.47
N LEU A 19 9.82 15.44 -7.34
CA LEU A 19 9.83 16.44 -6.27
C LEU A 19 8.62 17.38 -6.38
N THR A 20 8.27 17.82 -7.59
CA THR A 20 7.06 18.61 -7.86
C THR A 20 5.79 17.83 -7.46
N ALA A 21 5.72 16.53 -7.81
CA ALA A 21 4.60 15.68 -7.43
C ALA A 21 4.50 15.53 -5.90
N LYS A 22 5.64 15.38 -5.21
CA LYS A 22 5.71 15.31 -3.75
C LYS A 22 5.24 16.60 -3.10
N GLU A 23 5.69 17.75 -3.57
CA GLU A 23 5.25 19.07 -3.11
C GLU A 23 3.74 19.23 -3.29
N ALA A 24 3.19 18.83 -4.44
CA ALA A 24 1.76 18.87 -4.69
C ALA A 24 0.96 17.96 -3.74
N VAL A 25 1.47 16.77 -3.42
CA VAL A 25 0.87 15.86 -2.43
C VAL A 25 0.86 16.49 -1.03
N VAL A 26 1.98 17.09 -0.61
CA VAL A 26 2.11 17.81 0.67
C VAL A 26 1.15 18.99 0.73
N ALA A 27 1.11 19.83 -0.31
CA ALA A 27 0.22 20.99 -0.40
C ALA A 27 -1.27 20.62 -0.36
N ARG A 28 -1.63 19.38 -0.73
CA ARG A 28 -2.99 18.84 -0.63
C ARG A 28 -3.29 18.22 0.75
N GLY A 29 -2.40 18.35 1.71
CA GLY A 29 -2.62 17.93 3.10
C GLY A 29 -2.28 16.47 3.39
N PHE A 30 -1.44 15.83 2.56
CA PHE A 30 -1.05 14.42 2.71
C PHE A 30 0.38 14.22 3.24
N ALA A 31 1.01 15.25 3.81
CA ALA A 31 2.32 15.13 4.46
C ALA A 31 2.33 14.01 5.52
N TRP A 32 1.27 13.94 6.34
CA TRP A 32 1.10 12.92 7.37
C TRP A 32 1.14 11.48 6.83
N GLU A 33 0.72 11.25 5.57
CA GLU A 33 0.72 9.91 4.96
C GLU A 33 2.12 9.49 4.52
N ILE A 34 2.93 10.48 4.09
CA ILE A 34 4.34 10.30 3.78
C ILE A 34 5.10 9.98 5.07
N ASP A 35 4.90 10.77 6.12
CA ASP A 35 5.52 10.58 7.44
C ASP A 35 5.12 9.22 8.03
N TRP A 36 3.82 8.91 8.00
CA TRP A 36 3.30 7.61 8.43
C TRP A 36 4.02 6.47 7.72
N GLN A 37 4.12 6.51 6.38
CA GLN A 37 4.76 5.45 5.59
C GLN A 37 6.27 5.33 5.86
N ALA A 38 6.95 6.45 6.12
CA ALA A 38 8.38 6.49 6.43
C ALA A 38 8.69 5.89 7.81
N GLU A 39 7.77 6.03 8.77
CA GLU A 39 7.93 5.53 10.14
C GLU A 39 7.50 4.07 10.32
N ARG A 40 6.79 3.48 9.34
CA ARG A 40 6.36 2.08 9.40
C ARG A 40 7.56 1.14 9.46
N ARG A 41 7.54 0.24 10.45
CA ARG A 41 8.51 -0.84 10.57
C ARG A 41 7.85 -2.10 11.10
N LEU A 42 8.10 -3.24 10.44
CA LEU A 42 7.49 -4.53 10.78
C LEU A 42 7.74 -4.95 12.24
N ASP A 43 8.90 -4.60 12.80
CA ASP A 43 9.29 -4.90 14.19
C ASP A 43 8.51 -4.08 15.23
N ARG A 44 7.85 -3.00 14.82
CA ARG A 44 7.03 -2.14 15.70
C ARG A 44 5.53 -2.37 15.56
N ILE A 45 5.11 -3.21 14.62
CA ILE A 45 3.69 -3.50 14.39
C ILE A 45 3.18 -4.38 15.51
N ASP A 46 2.02 -4.05 16.08
CA ASP A 46 1.31 -4.94 17.00
C ASP A 46 0.20 -5.75 16.31
N GLU A 47 -0.42 -6.67 17.04
CA GLU A 47 -1.52 -7.51 16.52
C GLU A 47 -2.68 -6.65 16.00
N SER A 48 -3.00 -5.55 16.69
CA SER A 48 -4.11 -4.69 16.31
C SER A 48 -3.84 -3.97 15.00
N GLU A 49 -2.65 -3.41 14.85
CA GLU A 49 -2.20 -2.78 13.61
C GLU A 49 -2.19 -3.79 12.45
N PHE A 50 -1.70 -5.00 12.66
CA PHE A 50 -1.72 -6.05 11.64
C PHE A 50 -3.15 -6.37 11.18
N LEU A 51 -4.09 -6.53 12.12
CA LEU A 51 -5.49 -6.79 11.81
C LEU A 51 -6.14 -5.61 11.07
N ARG A 52 -5.83 -4.38 11.46
CA ARG A 52 -6.31 -3.15 10.81
C ARG A 52 -5.80 -3.04 9.38
N GLU A 53 -4.51 -3.24 9.15
CA GLU A 53 -3.93 -3.15 7.81
C GLU A 53 -4.38 -4.31 6.89
N SER A 54 -4.58 -5.49 7.47
CA SER A 54 -5.16 -6.64 6.77
C SER A 54 -6.60 -6.34 6.33
N ALA A 55 -7.44 -5.84 7.25
CA ALA A 55 -8.82 -5.47 6.95
C ALA A 55 -8.89 -4.33 5.92
N TRP A 56 -8.05 -3.29 6.07
CA TRP A 56 -7.94 -2.20 5.11
C TRP A 56 -7.60 -2.74 3.72
N THR A 57 -6.58 -3.59 3.62
CA THR A 57 -6.15 -4.19 2.35
C THR A 57 -7.25 -5.01 1.69
N VAL A 58 -7.96 -5.85 2.46
CA VAL A 58 -9.08 -6.65 1.96
C VAL A 58 -10.19 -5.75 1.42
N LEU A 59 -10.54 -4.67 2.13
CA LEU A 59 -11.59 -3.74 1.71
C LEU A 59 -11.19 -2.92 0.48
N SER A 60 -9.94 -2.44 0.41
CA SER A 60 -9.39 -1.68 -0.72
C SER A 60 -9.34 -2.44 -2.03
N ALA A 61 -9.29 -3.78 -2.00
CA ALA A 61 -9.23 -4.58 -3.22
C ALA A 61 -10.49 -4.38 -4.09
N GLY A 62 -10.36 -3.66 -5.20
CA GLY A 62 -11.44 -3.38 -6.15
C GLY A 62 -12.32 -2.18 -5.80
N PHE A 63 -11.96 -1.38 -4.80
CA PHE A 63 -12.72 -0.19 -4.40
C PHE A 63 -11.89 1.09 -4.52
N ARG A 64 -12.57 2.22 -4.71
CA ARG A 64 -11.93 3.53 -4.56
C ARG A 64 -11.57 3.73 -3.10
N GLU A 65 -10.41 4.31 -2.85
CA GLU A 65 -9.93 4.53 -1.50
C GLU A 65 -10.90 5.40 -0.67
N THR A 66 -11.51 6.43 -1.27
CA THR A 66 -12.50 7.28 -0.59
C THR A 66 -13.74 6.52 -0.11
N VAL A 67 -14.14 5.46 -0.82
CA VAL A 67 -15.25 4.59 -0.39
C VAL A 67 -14.82 3.77 0.83
N VAL A 68 -13.62 3.18 0.79
CA VAL A 68 -13.11 2.37 1.89
C VAL A 68 -12.84 3.21 3.13
N ARG A 69 -12.25 4.39 2.98
CA ARG A 69 -12.03 5.34 4.09
C ARG A 69 -13.30 5.64 4.87
N ARG A 70 -14.44 5.78 4.18
CA ARG A 70 -15.75 6.00 4.82
C ARG A 70 -16.29 4.73 5.49
N LEU A 71 -16.07 3.56 4.89
CA LEU A 71 -16.54 2.28 5.44
C LEU A 71 -15.68 1.78 6.60
N PHE A 72 -14.41 2.17 6.67
CA PHE A 72 -13.46 1.54 7.56
C PHE A 72 -13.75 1.73 9.05
N PRO A 73 -14.12 2.93 9.57
CA PRO A 73 -14.44 3.10 10.98
C PRO A 73 -15.58 2.19 11.47
N PRO A 74 -16.79 2.16 10.85
CA PRO A 74 -17.85 1.26 11.32
C PRO A 74 -17.53 -0.23 11.12
N ILE A 75 -16.66 -0.58 10.15
CA ILE A 75 -16.14 -1.95 10.07
C ILE A 75 -15.21 -2.26 11.24
N CYS A 76 -14.31 -1.36 11.62
CA CYS A 76 -13.48 -1.54 12.81
C CYS A 76 -14.36 -1.76 14.05
N ASP A 77 -15.40 -0.95 14.23
CA ASP A 77 -16.34 -1.10 15.35
C ASP A 77 -17.04 -2.46 15.35
N ALA A 78 -17.48 -2.93 14.18
CA ALA A 78 -18.08 -4.25 14.01
C ALA A 78 -17.12 -5.41 14.37
N PHE A 79 -15.81 -5.18 14.24
CA PHE A 79 -14.75 -6.09 14.65
C PHE A 79 -14.08 -5.68 15.97
N LEU A 80 -14.83 -5.03 16.87
CA LEU A 80 -14.40 -4.71 18.24
C LEU A 80 -13.13 -3.84 18.28
N GLY A 81 -13.03 -2.91 17.34
CA GLY A 81 -11.89 -2.02 17.13
C GLY A 81 -10.68 -2.68 16.47
N LEU A 82 -10.79 -3.94 16.03
CA LEU A 82 -9.67 -4.75 15.51
C LEU A 82 -8.52 -4.85 16.52
N LYS A 83 -8.84 -4.95 17.82
CA LYS A 83 -7.84 -4.91 18.91
C LYS A 83 -7.22 -6.26 19.24
N SER A 84 -7.95 -7.36 19.05
CA SER A 84 -7.46 -8.69 19.37
C SER A 84 -8.10 -9.75 18.49
N ALA A 85 -7.25 -10.59 17.90
CA ALA A 85 -7.63 -11.72 17.07
C ALA A 85 -8.45 -12.74 17.86
N ALA A 86 -8.01 -13.08 19.08
CA ALA A 86 -8.69 -14.03 19.96
C ALA A 86 -10.11 -13.55 20.33
N VAL A 87 -10.28 -12.26 20.64
CA VAL A 87 -11.60 -11.70 20.97
C VAL A 87 -12.52 -11.70 19.75
N ILE A 88 -12.01 -11.37 18.56
CA ILE A 88 -12.77 -11.45 17.31
C ILE A 88 -13.18 -12.89 17.03
N GLN A 89 -12.27 -13.86 17.17
CA GLN A 89 -12.53 -15.27 16.91
C GLN A 89 -13.62 -15.80 17.86
N ALA A 90 -13.56 -15.48 19.15
CA ALA A 90 -14.57 -15.84 20.14
C ALA A 90 -15.96 -15.23 19.82
N ASN A 91 -15.99 -14.06 19.19
CA ASN A 91 -17.21 -13.33 18.83
C ASN A 91 -17.53 -13.38 17.32
N ARG A 92 -16.93 -14.31 16.56
CA ARG A 92 -16.88 -14.27 15.09
C ARG A 92 -18.25 -14.15 14.41
N VAL A 93 -19.25 -14.87 14.93
CA VAL A 93 -20.63 -14.84 14.38
C VAL A 93 -21.25 -13.45 14.57
N GLY A 94 -21.04 -12.84 15.74
CA GLY A 94 -21.51 -11.50 16.07
C GLY A 94 -20.82 -10.44 15.21
N CYS A 95 -19.48 -10.49 15.15
CA CYS A 95 -18.66 -9.55 14.38
C CYS A 95 -19.03 -9.60 12.90
N ARG A 96 -19.09 -10.80 12.32
CA ARG A 96 -19.49 -11.03 10.92
C ARG A 96 -20.86 -10.43 10.63
N ARG A 97 -21.87 -10.72 11.47
CA ARG A 97 -23.22 -10.21 11.30
C ARG A 97 -23.27 -8.67 11.38
N ALA A 98 -22.55 -8.08 12.32
CA ALA A 98 -22.47 -6.62 12.45
C ALA A 98 -21.80 -5.99 11.22
N ALA A 99 -20.68 -6.56 10.77
CA ALA A 99 -19.94 -6.05 9.63
C ALA A 99 -20.72 -6.16 8.31
N LEU A 100 -21.48 -7.23 8.11
CA LEU A 100 -22.34 -7.39 6.92
C LEU A 100 -23.49 -6.36 6.84
N ARG A 101 -23.95 -5.83 7.97
CA ARG A 101 -24.91 -4.72 7.98
C ARG A 101 -24.29 -3.40 7.52
N VAL A 102 -23.00 -3.21 7.77
CA VAL A 102 -22.24 -2.04 7.32
C VAL A 102 -21.86 -2.18 5.84
N PHE A 103 -21.38 -3.37 5.46
CA PHE A 103 -20.90 -3.66 4.12
C PHE A 103 -21.29 -5.07 3.72
N ASN A 104 -22.31 -5.17 2.87
CA ASN A 104 -22.90 -6.45 2.42
C ASN A 104 -22.03 -7.15 1.35
N ASN A 105 -20.76 -7.39 1.68
CA ASN A 105 -19.82 -8.15 0.85
C ASN A 105 -19.29 -9.35 1.63
N HIS A 106 -20.02 -10.47 1.52
CA HIS A 106 -19.70 -11.71 2.24
C HIS A 106 -18.24 -12.13 2.08
N ARG A 107 -17.72 -12.19 0.86
CA ARG A 107 -16.35 -12.68 0.62
C ARG A 107 -15.30 -11.85 1.36
N LYS A 108 -15.45 -10.52 1.40
CA LYS A 108 -14.51 -9.63 2.08
C LYS A 108 -14.66 -9.68 3.59
N ILE A 109 -15.89 -9.70 4.10
CA ILE A 109 -16.13 -9.80 5.54
C ILE A 109 -15.64 -11.15 6.08
N ASP A 110 -15.91 -12.24 5.35
CA ASP A 110 -15.45 -13.58 5.71
C ASP A 110 -13.93 -13.64 5.73
N ALA A 111 -13.26 -13.04 4.75
CA ALA A 111 -11.80 -12.95 4.75
C ALA A 111 -11.22 -12.23 5.97
N ILE A 112 -11.85 -11.14 6.45
CA ILE A 112 -11.40 -10.43 7.66
C ILE A 112 -11.56 -11.32 8.90
N VAL A 113 -12.68 -12.05 9.00
CA VAL A 113 -12.90 -13.05 10.06
C VAL A 113 -11.85 -14.15 10.01
N ASP A 114 -11.59 -14.70 8.81
CA ASP A 114 -10.68 -15.82 8.62
C ASP A 114 -9.23 -15.42 8.93
N ILE A 115 -8.80 -14.21 8.53
CA ILE A 115 -7.49 -13.67 8.93
C ILE A 115 -7.38 -13.57 10.46
N ALA A 116 -8.41 -13.05 11.13
CA ALA A 116 -8.42 -12.98 12.60
C ALA A 116 -8.35 -14.39 13.23
N CYS A 117 -9.03 -15.39 12.66
CA CYS A 117 -8.90 -16.77 13.12
C CYS A 117 -7.47 -17.31 12.95
N VAL A 118 -6.84 -17.09 11.79
CA VAL A 118 -5.45 -17.52 11.55
C VAL A 118 -4.50 -16.91 12.58
N VAL A 119 -4.65 -15.62 12.89
CA VAL A 119 -3.84 -14.94 13.91
C VAL A 119 -4.13 -15.48 15.30
N ALA A 120 -5.39 -15.71 15.65
CA ALA A 120 -5.78 -16.26 16.96
C ALA A 120 -5.24 -17.68 17.18
N ASP A 121 -5.29 -18.52 16.14
CA ASP A 121 -4.84 -19.92 16.21
C ASP A 121 -3.31 -20.04 16.24
N SER A 122 -2.59 -19.15 15.53
CA SER A 122 -1.12 -19.21 15.42
C SER A 122 -0.39 -18.33 16.45
N GLY A 123 -1.02 -17.26 16.90
CA GLY A 123 -0.40 -16.16 17.63
C GLY A 123 0.31 -15.16 16.70
N PHE A 124 0.15 -13.86 16.97
CA PHE A 124 0.69 -12.79 16.12
C PHE A 124 2.22 -12.84 15.97
N GLU A 125 2.98 -13.23 17.00
CA GLU A 125 4.45 -13.29 16.88
C GLU A 125 4.92 -14.39 15.91
N VAL A 126 4.15 -15.46 15.73
CA VAL A 126 4.41 -16.46 14.69
C VAL A 126 4.13 -15.85 13.32
N ILE A 127 3.02 -15.13 13.18
CA ILE A 127 2.67 -14.42 11.94
C ILE A 127 3.77 -13.42 11.56
N ARG A 128 4.23 -12.58 12.49
CA ARG A 128 5.31 -11.60 12.28
C ARG A 128 6.58 -12.29 11.77
N ARG A 129 6.99 -13.39 12.41
CA ARG A 129 8.18 -14.15 12.01
C ARG A 129 8.07 -14.70 10.59
N ARG A 130 6.91 -15.25 10.23
CA ARG A 130 6.67 -15.74 8.87
C ARG A 130 6.73 -14.61 7.84
N ILE A 131 6.25 -13.41 8.17
CA ILE A 131 6.41 -12.24 7.30
C ILE A 131 7.90 -11.90 7.14
N GLN A 132 8.70 -11.96 8.20
CA GLN A 132 10.15 -11.70 8.13
C GLN A 132 10.91 -12.74 7.28
N GLU A 133 10.54 -14.01 7.37
CA GLU A 133 11.23 -15.12 6.69
C GLU A 133 10.75 -15.30 5.23
N GLU A 134 9.45 -15.14 4.99
CA GLU A 134 8.82 -15.46 3.72
C GLU A 134 8.43 -14.21 2.90
N ASP A 135 8.46 -13.01 3.50
CA ASP A 135 8.09 -11.72 2.89
C ASP A 135 6.64 -11.75 2.34
N VAL A 136 6.37 -11.05 1.22
CA VAL A 136 5.09 -11.01 0.51
C VAL A 136 4.50 -12.40 0.21
N ARG A 137 5.33 -13.45 0.12
CA ARG A 137 4.86 -14.81 -0.20
C ARG A 137 3.95 -15.35 0.89
N PHE A 138 4.30 -15.15 2.16
CA PHE A 138 3.43 -15.55 3.26
C PHE A 138 2.14 -14.73 3.28
N LEU A 139 2.23 -13.41 3.08
CA LEU A 139 1.03 -12.56 3.06
C LEU A 139 0.04 -13.00 1.98
N GLN A 140 0.52 -13.47 0.83
CA GLN A 140 -0.33 -14.03 -0.24
C GLN A 140 -1.05 -15.34 0.15
N THR A 141 -0.64 -16.01 1.22
CA THR A 141 -1.36 -17.19 1.73
C THR A 141 -2.59 -16.81 2.58
N LEU A 142 -2.70 -15.55 3.00
CA LEU A 142 -3.81 -15.08 3.81
C LEU A 142 -5.12 -15.01 3.00
N PRO A 143 -6.28 -15.26 3.64
CA PRO A 143 -7.58 -15.17 2.98
C PRO A 143 -7.76 -13.87 2.19
N TYR A 144 -8.11 -13.99 0.90
CA TYR A 144 -8.39 -12.86 -0.01
C TYR A 144 -7.17 -11.99 -0.37
N ILE A 145 -5.96 -12.33 0.08
CA ILE A 145 -4.74 -11.61 -0.28
C ILE A 145 -4.10 -12.27 -1.51
N GLY A 146 -4.28 -11.66 -2.68
CA GLY A 146 -3.64 -12.08 -3.94
C GLY A 146 -2.29 -11.39 -4.17
N SER A 147 -1.69 -11.63 -5.34
CA SER A 147 -0.34 -11.13 -5.68
C SER A 147 -0.17 -9.63 -5.46
N ILE A 148 -1.08 -8.78 -5.97
CA ILE A 148 -0.99 -7.31 -5.83
C ILE A 148 -1.34 -6.85 -4.41
N THR A 149 -2.32 -7.49 -3.75
CA THR A 149 -2.72 -7.08 -2.39
C THR A 149 -1.73 -7.54 -1.33
N ALA A 150 -0.92 -8.58 -1.59
CA ALA A 150 0.20 -8.94 -0.74
C ALA A 150 1.23 -7.80 -0.65
N PHE A 151 1.58 -7.17 -1.78
CA PHE A 151 2.45 -5.98 -1.78
C PHE A 151 1.81 -4.77 -1.06
N HIS A 152 0.48 -4.61 -1.17
CA HIS A 152 -0.22 -3.57 -0.42
C HIS A 152 -0.07 -3.76 1.09
N LEU A 153 -0.36 -4.97 1.57
CA LEU A 153 -0.26 -5.31 2.98
C LEU A 153 1.18 -5.20 3.46
N ALA A 154 2.15 -5.75 2.71
CA ALA A 154 3.57 -5.66 3.02
C ALA A 154 4.02 -4.20 3.20
N LYS A 155 3.67 -3.33 2.24
CA LYS A 155 4.00 -1.90 2.30
C LYS A 155 3.40 -1.24 3.55
N ASN A 156 2.13 -1.51 3.82
CA ASN A 156 1.44 -0.98 5.00
C ASN A 156 2.01 -1.54 6.31
N LEU A 157 2.65 -2.70 6.31
CA LEU A 157 3.35 -3.27 7.46
C LEU A 157 4.81 -2.79 7.58
N GLY A 158 5.27 -1.92 6.68
CA GLY A 158 6.60 -1.32 6.72
C GLY A 158 7.69 -2.13 6.03
N LEU A 159 7.34 -3.08 5.16
CA LEU A 159 8.33 -3.76 4.33
C LEU A 159 8.76 -2.83 3.17
N PRO A 160 10.05 -2.86 2.77
CA PRO A 160 10.58 -2.00 1.73
C PRO A 160 10.22 -2.52 0.34
N VAL A 161 8.93 -2.45 -0.01
CA VAL A 161 8.39 -2.98 -1.27
C VAL A 161 7.57 -1.93 -2.01
N VAL A 162 7.52 -2.07 -3.34
CA VAL A 162 6.67 -1.27 -4.24
C VAL A 162 5.44 -2.09 -4.60
N LYS A 163 4.26 -1.48 -4.53
CA LYS A 163 3.02 -2.12 -4.94
C LYS A 163 2.81 -1.90 -6.44
N PRO A 164 2.83 -2.96 -7.27
CA PRO A 164 2.75 -2.83 -8.72
C PRO A 164 1.30 -2.63 -9.21
N ASP A 165 0.57 -1.64 -8.68
CA ASP A 165 -0.79 -1.37 -9.11
C ASP A 165 -0.88 -0.57 -10.42
N ARG A 166 -2.10 -0.47 -10.97
CA ARG A 166 -2.34 0.15 -12.27
C ARG A 166 -1.81 1.59 -12.39
N HIS A 167 -1.77 2.36 -11.31
CA HIS A 167 -1.31 3.75 -11.33
C HIS A 167 0.21 3.78 -11.46
N LEU A 168 0.93 3.07 -10.58
CA LEU A 168 2.39 3.00 -10.68
C LEU A 168 2.85 2.34 -11.98
N GLN A 169 2.15 1.31 -12.48
CA GLN A 169 2.44 0.70 -13.78
C GLN A 169 2.35 1.71 -14.93
N ARG A 170 1.37 2.62 -14.90
CA ARG A 170 1.23 3.68 -15.91
C ARG A 170 2.33 4.72 -15.80
N ILE A 171 2.68 5.14 -14.58
CA ILE A 171 3.76 6.10 -14.34
C ILE A 171 5.09 5.52 -14.82
N ALA A 172 5.42 4.28 -14.41
CA ALA A 172 6.64 3.59 -14.84
C ALA A 172 6.74 3.52 -16.36
N LYS A 173 5.66 3.08 -17.03
CA LYS A 173 5.63 3.02 -18.50
C LYS A 173 5.81 4.39 -19.15
N ALA A 174 5.16 5.45 -18.64
CA ALA A 174 5.28 6.80 -19.19
C ALA A 174 6.70 7.34 -19.03
N ALA A 175 7.33 7.08 -17.88
CA ALA A 175 8.71 7.46 -17.58
C ALA A 175 9.76 6.57 -18.29
N GLY A 176 9.34 5.54 -19.03
CA GLY A 176 10.25 4.67 -19.81
C GLY A 176 10.84 3.48 -19.03
N PHE A 177 10.27 3.11 -17.89
CA PHE A 177 10.73 1.99 -17.05
C PHE A 177 9.98 0.69 -17.34
N GLY A 178 10.66 -0.45 -17.15
CA GLY A 178 10.07 -1.78 -17.33
C GLY A 178 9.16 -2.19 -16.18
N SER A 179 9.38 -1.63 -14.98
CA SER A 179 8.55 -1.90 -13.81
C SER A 179 8.43 -0.71 -12.85
N PRO A 180 7.36 -0.64 -12.03
CA PRO A 180 7.25 0.29 -10.91
C PRO A 180 8.43 0.23 -9.95
N ARG A 181 8.99 -0.97 -9.75
CA ARG A 181 10.11 -1.20 -8.85
C ARG A 181 11.35 -0.47 -9.34
N GLU A 182 11.74 -0.67 -10.60
CA GLU A 182 12.88 0.02 -11.21
C GLU A 182 12.76 1.55 -11.11
N LEU A 183 11.56 2.08 -11.42
CA LEU A 183 11.29 3.52 -11.30
C LEU A 183 11.50 4.02 -9.86
N CYS A 184 10.89 3.35 -8.88
CA CYS A 184 10.94 3.79 -7.49
C CYS A 184 12.33 3.61 -6.87
N GLU A 185 13.07 2.55 -7.24
CA GLU A 185 14.45 2.31 -6.80
C GLU A 185 15.38 3.41 -7.31
N LEU A 186 15.28 3.80 -8.59
CA LEU A 186 16.09 4.91 -9.12
C LEU A 186 15.82 6.23 -8.38
N ILE A 187 14.54 6.58 -8.21
CA ILE A 187 14.17 7.81 -7.48
C ILE A 187 14.68 7.73 -6.05
N SER A 188 14.43 6.61 -5.36
CA SER A 188 14.87 6.33 -3.98
C SER A 188 16.37 6.54 -3.79
N GLU A 189 17.19 5.98 -4.68
CA GLU A 189 18.65 6.13 -4.64
C GLU A 189 19.11 7.58 -4.83
N CYS A 190 18.42 8.33 -5.69
CA CYS A 190 18.77 9.71 -5.99
C CYS A 190 18.34 10.70 -4.90
N VAL A 191 17.19 10.48 -4.26
CA VAL A 191 16.63 11.41 -3.25
C VAL A 191 16.90 10.98 -1.80
N GLY A 192 17.36 9.73 -1.59
CA GLY A 192 17.62 9.17 -0.27
C GLY A 192 16.38 8.78 0.53
N GLU A 193 15.23 8.58 -0.13
CA GLU A 193 13.98 8.18 0.53
C GLU A 193 13.73 6.67 0.40
N PRO A 194 13.11 6.01 1.39
CA PRO A 194 12.75 4.60 1.26
C PRO A 194 11.82 4.34 0.05
N VAL A 195 11.99 3.20 -0.63
CA VAL A 195 11.24 2.89 -1.85
C VAL A 195 9.71 2.90 -1.65
N GLN A 196 9.24 2.49 -0.47
CA GLN A 196 7.82 2.52 -0.10
C GLN A 196 7.28 3.94 0.10
N VAL A 197 8.15 4.91 0.42
CA VAL A 197 7.81 6.34 0.51
C VAL A 197 7.65 6.92 -0.90
N VAL A 198 8.56 6.59 -1.81
CA VAL A 198 8.43 6.97 -3.23
C VAL A 198 7.13 6.41 -3.83
N ASP A 199 6.82 5.13 -3.56
CA ASP A 199 5.56 4.50 -3.97
C ASP A 199 4.33 5.28 -3.47
N ILE A 200 4.25 5.60 -2.16
CA ILE A 200 3.05 6.28 -1.61
C ILE A 200 2.90 7.69 -2.18
N VAL A 201 3.99 8.42 -2.42
CA VAL A 201 3.96 9.74 -3.05
C VAL A 201 3.39 9.66 -4.46
N LEU A 202 3.96 8.80 -5.31
CA LEU A 202 3.52 8.62 -6.70
C LEU A 202 2.07 8.13 -6.78
N TRP A 203 1.70 7.17 -5.93
CA TRP A 203 0.34 6.67 -5.85
C TRP A 203 -0.63 7.77 -5.42
N ARG A 204 -0.32 8.53 -4.37
CA ARG A 204 -1.19 9.61 -3.86
C ARG A 204 -1.35 10.69 -4.93
N TYR A 205 -0.27 11.09 -5.60
CA TYR A 205 -0.34 12.01 -6.73
C TYR A 205 -1.32 11.52 -7.81
N ALA A 206 -1.23 10.25 -8.21
CA ALA A 206 -2.14 9.64 -9.19
C ALA A 206 -3.61 9.54 -8.72
N THR A 207 -3.88 9.63 -7.41
CA THR A 207 -5.26 9.72 -6.89
C THR A 207 -5.80 11.15 -6.84
N LEU A 208 -4.93 12.16 -6.86
CA LEU A 208 -5.28 13.57 -6.75
C LEU A 208 -5.42 14.27 -8.11
N PHE A 209 -4.70 13.79 -9.12
CA PHE A 209 -4.61 14.41 -10.44
C PHE A 209 -4.98 13.40 -11.52
N SER A 210 -5.86 13.78 -12.45
CA SER A 210 -6.36 12.88 -13.50
C SER A 210 -5.39 12.71 -14.68
N ASP A 211 -4.56 13.71 -14.93
CA ASP A 211 -3.56 13.84 -15.98
C ASP A 211 -2.15 13.43 -15.53
N TYR A 212 -2.03 12.81 -14.35
CA TYR A 212 -0.76 12.47 -13.72
C TYR A 212 0.23 11.75 -14.64
N VAL A 213 -0.23 10.94 -15.60
CA VAL A 213 0.64 10.21 -16.53
C VAL A 213 1.43 11.15 -17.44
N ALA A 214 0.81 12.22 -17.94
CA ALA A 214 1.43 13.14 -18.91
C ALA A 214 2.68 13.82 -18.33
N VAL A 215 2.64 14.14 -17.04
CA VAL A 215 3.75 14.82 -16.34
C VAL A 215 5.02 13.94 -16.29
N PHE A 216 4.87 12.61 -16.38
CA PHE A 216 5.99 11.67 -16.39
C PHE A 216 6.44 11.26 -17.80
N THR A 217 5.82 11.77 -18.85
CA THR A 217 6.23 11.49 -20.24
C THR A 217 7.42 12.38 -20.63
N PRO A 218 8.58 11.82 -21.03
CA PRO A 218 9.72 12.62 -21.49
C PRO A 218 9.35 13.49 -22.70
N GLY A 219 9.62 14.79 -22.62
CA GLY A 219 9.46 15.72 -23.75
C GLY A 219 8.11 16.43 -23.87
N GLU A 220 7.18 16.23 -22.92
CA GLU A 220 5.91 17.00 -22.85
C GLU A 220 5.95 18.20 -21.87
N SER A 221 7.10 18.49 -21.25
CA SER A 221 7.29 19.70 -20.44
C SER A 221 7.43 20.97 -21.29
N ALA A 222 6.36 21.35 -21.99
CA ALA A 222 6.05 22.70 -22.46
C ALA A 222 4.68 22.74 -23.15
N ARG A 223 3.59 22.84 -22.38
CA ARG A 223 2.38 23.58 -22.75
C ARG A 223 1.71 24.16 -21.52
#